data_AF-A0A380FAQ1-F1
#
_entry.id   AF-A0A380FAQ1-F1
#
_cell.length_a   1.000
_cell.length_b   1.000
_cell.length_c   1.000
_cell.angle_alpha   90.00
_cell.angle_beta   90.00
_cell.angle_gamma   90.00
#
_symmetry.space_group_name_H-M   'P 1'
#
loop_
_entity.id
_entity.type
_entity.pdbx_description
1 polymer ?
#
loop_
_entity_poly.entity_id
_entity_poly.type
_entity_poly.pdbx_seq_one_letter_code
_entity_poly.pdbx_strand_id
1 'polypeptide(L)'
;MFLNPIVIATFLGLFIWLIQDLTPHITVLHSQKGNEISVSILRIDQTLPWLYAPIMFLSKLASPLAWLSIGATLAEINFKDAAKNTTTWYYAGVKTVMVPLINLVIFIITTLTGILIFDMNAVTTMIVMMATPSATVAVAYAINFDKEAVLASNASLLSTIVAVFIIPSWLVILKIIGNLGIF
;
A
#
# COMPACT_ATOMS: atom_id res chain seq x y z
N MET A 1 -17.67 -1.21 -9.27
CA MET A 1 -16.23 -1.20 -8.92
C MET A 1 -15.32 -1.19 -10.16
N PHE A 2 -15.54 -2.06 -11.15
CA PHE A 2 -14.64 -2.18 -12.32
C PHE A 2 -14.64 -1.01 -13.31
N LEU A 3 -15.72 -0.22 -13.39
CA LEU A 3 -15.75 1.02 -14.19
C LEU A 3 -15.09 2.23 -13.48
N ASN A 4 -14.50 2.02 -12.30
CA ASN A 4 -13.84 3.08 -11.58
C ASN A 4 -12.57 3.52 -12.34
N PRO A 5 -12.43 4.82 -12.68
CA PRO A 5 -11.27 5.31 -13.42
C PRO A 5 -9.93 4.95 -12.78
N ILE A 6 -9.85 4.93 -11.45
CA ILE A 6 -8.61 4.55 -10.73
C ILE A 6 -8.28 3.08 -11.00
N VAL A 7 -9.27 2.20 -10.87
CA VAL A 7 -9.10 0.76 -11.11
C VAL A 7 -8.68 0.50 -12.55
N ILE A 8 -9.33 1.17 -13.52
CA ILE A 8 -8.96 1.09 -14.93
C ILE A 8 -7.52 1.54 -15.14
N ALA A 9 -7.13 2.69 -14.60
CA ALA A 9 -5.77 3.21 -14.73
C ALA A 9 -4.71 2.29 -14.09
N THR A 10 -4.98 1.68 -12.93
CA THR A 10 -4.08 0.71 -12.29
C THR A 10 -3.86 -0.51 -13.17
N PHE A 11 -4.93 -1.09 -13.72
CA PHE A 11 -4.79 -2.25 -14.61
C PHE A 11 -4.11 -1.89 -15.93
N LEU A 12 -4.44 -0.74 -16.54
CA LEU A 12 -3.73 -0.26 -17.73
C LEU A 12 -2.24 -0.09 -17.45
N GLY A 13 -1.86 0.51 -16.32
CA GLY A 13 -0.46 0.64 -15.91
C GLY A 13 0.24 -0.71 -15.76
N LEU A 14 -0.42 -1.69 -15.13
CA LEU A 14 0.10 -3.05 -14.99
C LEU A 14 0.30 -3.73 -16.36
N PHE A 15 -0.67 -3.61 -17.26
CA PHE A 15 -0.55 -4.18 -18.61
C PHE A 15 0.57 -3.52 -19.41
N ILE A 16 0.68 -2.19 -19.35
CA ILE A 16 1.77 -1.43 -19.99
C ILE A 16 3.13 -1.90 -19.45
N TRP A 17 3.24 -2.08 -18.13
CA TRP A 17 4.45 -2.59 -17.49
C TRP A 17 4.80 -4.02 -17.95
N LEU A 18 3.81 -4.91 -18.06
CA LEU A 18 4.01 -6.29 -18.52
C LEU A 18 4.43 -6.39 -19.99
N ILE A 19 3.88 -5.54 -20.87
CA ILE A 19 4.17 -5.58 -22.31
C ILE A 19 5.31 -4.65 -22.73
N GLN A 20 5.98 -3.98 -21.78
CA GLN A 20 6.97 -2.95 -22.09
C GLN A 20 8.06 -3.46 -23.05
N ASP A 21 8.49 -4.72 -22.90
CA ASP A 21 9.55 -5.32 -23.72
C ASP A 21 9.10 -5.63 -25.17
N LEU A 22 7.79 -5.80 -25.40
CA LEU A 22 7.23 -6.04 -26.73
C LEU A 22 6.96 -4.75 -27.51
N THR A 23 6.98 -3.60 -26.84
CA THR A 23 6.64 -2.31 -27.48
C THR A 23 7.86 -1.69 -28.16
N PRO A 24 7.65 -0.83 -29.18
CA PRO A 24 8.76 -0.16 -29.85
C PRO A 24 9.60 0.64 -28.86
N HIS A 25 10.92 0.49 -28.96
CA HIS A 25 11.86 1.22 -28.14
C HIS A 25 12.36 2.46 -28.86
N ILE A 26 12.51 3.56 -28.12
CA ILE A 26 13.08 4.81 -28.60
C ILE A 26 14.30 5.17 -27.76
N THR A 27 15.34 5.66 -28.42
CA THR A 27 16.53 6.17 -27.74
C THR A 27 16.24 7.57 -27.25
N VAL A 28 16.29 7.75 -25.93
CA VAL A 28 16.13 9.06 -25.29
C VAL A 28 17.38 9.37 -24.47
N LEU A 29 17.73 10.65 -24.41
CA LEU A 29 18.78 11.11 -23.52
C LEU A 29 18.29 11.01 -22.07
N HIS A 30 18.96 10.21 -21.26
CA HIS A 30 18.55 10.03 -19.87
C HIS A 30 18.68 11.36 -19.12
N SER A 31 17.54 11.87 -18.65
CA SER A 31 17.40 13.20 -18.03
C SER A 31 18.31 13.43 -16.82
N GLN A 32 18.86 12.37 -16.19
CA GLN A 32 19.72 12.47 -15.00
C GLN A 32 21.21 12.13 -15.21
N LYS A 33 21.64 11.50 -16.32
CA LYS A 33 23.04 11.07 -16.51
C LYS A 33 23.64 11.42 -17.87
N GLY A 34 22.89 12.02 -18.80
CA GLY A 34 23.41 12.39 -20.12
C GLY A 34 23.76 11.22 -21.04
N ASN A 35 23.49 9.97 -20.62
CA ASN A 35 23.68 8.78 -21.43
C ASN A 35 22.44 8.48 -22.25
N GLU A 36 22.63 8.00 -23.48
CA GLU A 36 21.57 7.46 -24.32
C GLU A 36 21.06 6.13 -23.75
N ILE A 37 19.76 6.05 -23.49
CA ILE A 37 19.10 4.82 -23.08
C ILE A 37 17.97 4.49 -24.05
N SER A 38 17.89 3.21 -24.45
CA SER A 38 16.78 2.69 -25.22
C SER A 38 15.66 2.31 -24.25
N VAL A 39 14.50 2.96 -24.37
CA VAL A 39 13.34 2.73 -23.50
C VAL A 39 12.09 2.49 -24.34
N SER A 40 11.15 1.69 -23.83
CA SER A 40 9.82 1.55 -24.44
C SER A 40 9.16 2.92 -24.65
N ILE A 41 8.49 3.10 -25.78
CA ILE A 41 7.75 4.35 -26.09
C ILE A 41 6.70 4.71 -25.02
N LEU A 42 6.15 3.71 -24.33
CA LEU A 42 5.12 3.89 -23.29
C LEU A 42 5.70 4.30 -21.94
N ARG A 43 7.03 4.37 -21.80
CA ARG A 43 7.71 4.92 -20.62
C ARG A 43 7.68 6.44 -20.63
N ILE A 44 6.48 6.99 -20.41
CA ILE A 44 6.23 8.43 -20.39
C ILE A 44 7.07 9.19 -19.36
N ASP A 45 7.64 8.50 -18.37
CA ASP A 45 8.62 9.04 -17.42
C ASP A 45 9.88 9.59 -18.12
N GLN A 46 10.28 9.00 -19.25
CA GLN A 46 11.42 9.44 -20.05
C GLN A 46 11.00 10.02 -21.41
N THR A 47 9.92 9.50 -22.01
CA THR A 47 9.52 9.86 -23.39
C THR A 47 8.68 11.15 -23.43
N LEU A 48 7.88 11.44 -22.41
CA LEU A 48 7.07 12.66 -22.28
C LEU A 48 7.23 13.29 -20.88
N PRO A 49 8.43 13.77 -20.51
CA PRO A 49 8.69 14.31 -19.17
C PRO A 49 7.82 15.54 -18.82
N TRP A 50 7.44 16.35 -19.81
CA TRP A 50 6.57 17.51 -19.65
C TRP A 50 5.13 17.14 -19.24
N LEU A 51 4.66 15.95 -19.61
CA LEU A 51 3.36 15.43 -19.20
C LEU A 51 3.48 14.63 -17.89
N TYR A 52 4.54 13.85 -17.75
CA TYR A 52 4.78 13.03 -16.58
C TYR A 52 4.99 13.86 -15.31
N ALA A 53 5.74 14.98 -15.39
CA ALA A 53 6.03 15.80 -14.22
C ALA A 53 4.77 16.38 -13.53
N PRO A 54 3.81 17.01 -14.24
CA PRO A 54 2.54 17.42 -13.65
C PRO A 54 1.71 16.27 -13.09
N ILE A 55 1.62 15.13 -13.80
CA ILE A 55 0.86 13.95 -13.33
C ILE A 55 1.46 13.42 -12.02
N MET A 56 2.78 13.32 -11.95
CA MET A 56 3.47 12.88 -10.73
C MET A 56 3.34 13.88 -9.59
N PHE A 57 3.29 15.18 -9.88
CA PHE A 57 2.99 16.19 -8.88
C PHE A 57 1.58 15.99 -8.30
N LEU A 58 0.55 15.85 -9.14
CA LEU A 58 -0.82 15.56 -8.71
C LEU A 58 -0.92 14.24 -7.91
N SER A 59 -0.24 13.19 -8.38
CA SER A 59 -0.21 11.88 -7.71
C SER A 59 0.33 11.98 -6.27
N LYS A 60 1.38 12.76 -6.06
CA LYS A 60 1.96 12.99 -4.73
C LYS A 60 1.02 13.75 -3.79
N LEU A 61 0.09 14.55 -4.30
CA LEU A 61 -0.90 15.26 -3.50
C LEU A 61 -2.06 14.37 -3.04
N ALA A 62 -2.29 13.23 -3.69
CA ALA A 62 -3.44 12.38 -3.41
C ALA A 62 -3.47 11.86 -1.96
N SER A 63 -2.34 11.40 -1.42
CA SER A 63 -2.28 10.90 -0.04
C SER A 63 -2.44 12.01 1.02
N PRO A 64 -1.71 13.15 0.94
CA PRO A 64 -1.93 14.28 1.83
C PRO A 64 -3.37 14.80 1.83
N LEU A 65 -4.00 14.93 0.65
CA LEU A 65 -5.39 15.38 0.55
C LEU A 65 -6.35 14.39 1.21
N ALA A 66 -6.15 13.08 1.01
CA ALA A 66 -6.96 12.08 1.67
C ALA A 66 -6.79 12.10 3.21
N TRP A 67 -5.57 12.32 3.72
CA TRP A 67 -5.35 12.50 5.16
C TRP A 67 -6.01 13.77 5.71
N LEU A 68 -6.01 14.87 4.95
CA LEU A 68 -6.75 16.08 5.32
C LEU A 68 -8.26 15.83 5.37
N SER A 69 -8.82 15.11 4.39
CA SER A 69 -10.23 14.72 4.38
C SER A 69 -10.58 13.84 5.59
N ILE A 70 -9.74 12.85 5.91
CA ILE A 70 -9.90 12.01 7.11
C ILE A 70 -9.88 12.88 8.38
N GLY A 71 -8.93 13.81 8.49
CA GLY A 71 -8.83 14.72 9.62
C GLY A 71 -10.04 15.63 9.77
N ALA A 72 -10.58 16.15 8.65
CA ALA A 72 -11.79 16.96 8.65
C ALA A 72 -13.02 16.15 9.12
N THR A 73 -13.21 14.92 8.61
CA THR A 73 -14.29 14.03 9.05
C THR A 73 -14.19 13.67 10.53
N LEU A 74 -12.97 13.56 11.06
CA LEU A 74 -12.75 13.30 12.49
C LEU A 74 -13.00 14.53 13.38
N ALA A 75 -12.81 15.75 12.85
CA ALA A 75 -13.07 16.98 13.59
C ALA A 75 -14.56 17.20 13.87
N GLU A 76 -15.44 16.60 13.07
CA GLU A 76 -16.90 16.64 13.25
C GLU A 76 -17.39 15.79 14.44
N ILE A 77 -16.53 14.91 14.99
CA ILE A 77 -16.86 14.04 16.12
C ILE A 77 -15.94 14.33 17.32
N ASN A 78 -16.40 13.97 18.52
CA ASN A 78 -15.53 14.04 19.68
C ASN A 78 -14.49 12.91 19.60
N PHE A 79 -13.20 13.25 19.65
CA PHE A 79 -12.08 12.28 19.66
C PHE A 79 -12.25 11.17 20.70
N LYS A 80 -12.90 11.50 21.83
CA LYS A 80 -13.19 10.54 22.89
C LYS A 80 -14.19 9.46 22.46
N ASP A 81 -15.11 9.79 21.56
CA ASP A 81 -16.10 8.85 21.03
C ASP A 81 -15.49 7.97 19.94
N ALA A 82 -14.58 8.52 19.12
CA ALA A 82 -13.75 7.73 18.20
C ALA A 82 -12.93 6.66 18.94
N ALA A 83 -12.28 7.05 20.05
CA ALA A 83 -11.45 6.16 20.85
C ALA A 83 -12.25 5.08 21.61
N LYS A 84 -13.56 5.27 21.80
CA LYS A 84 -14.44 4.29 22.46
C LYS A 84 -15.06 3.28 21.50
N ASN A 85 -14.92 3.49 20.19
CA ASN A 85 -15.56 2.62 19.20
C ASN A 85 -14.88 1.23 19.19
N THR A 86 -15.55 0.26 19.78
CA THR A 86 -15.07 -1.13 19.91
C THR A 86 -14.91 -1.81 18.55
N THR A 87 -15.78 -1.50 17.59
CA THR A 87 -15.70 -2.02 16.21
C THR A 87 -14.42 -1.54 15.52
N THR A 88 -14.04 -0.29 15.75
CA THR A 88 -12.80 0.28 15.22
C THR A 88 -11.56 -0.37 15.81
N TRP A 89 -11.53 -0.61 17.12
CA TRP A 89 -10.44 -1.34 17.78
C TRP A 89 -10.32 -2.77 17.29
N TYR A 90 -11.46 -3.46 17.17
CA TYR A 90 -11.52 -4.81 16.63
C TYR A 90 -10.95 -4.85 15.20
N TYR A 91 -11.40 -3.94 14.33
CA TYR A 91 -10.86 -3.83 12.98
C TYR A 91 -9.34 -3.58 12.98
N ALA A 92 -8.86 -2.63 13.79
CA ALA A 92 -7.44 -2.29 13.86
C ALA A 92 -6.59 -3.50 14.28
N GLY A 93 -7.02 -4.23 15.32
CA GLY A 93 -6.33 -5.44 15.79
C GLY A 93 -6.35 -6.56 14.74
N VAL A 94 -7.51 -6.84 14.14
CA VAL A 94 -7.61 -7.86 13.08
C VAL A 94 -6.70 -7.51 11.90
N LYS A 95 -6.75 -6.26 11.43
CA LYS A 95 -5.98 -5.81 10.27
C LYS A 95 -4.47 -5.80 10.51
N THR A 96 -4.02 -5.35 11.69
CA THR A 96 -2.58 -5.15 11.96
C THR A 96 -1.91 -6.36 12.62
N VAL A 97 -2.67 -7.27 13.22
CA VAL A 97 -2.13 -8.47 13.91
C VAL A 97 -2.63 -9.76 13.26
N MET A 98 -3.93 -9.98 13.14
CA MET A 98 -4.44 -11.26 12.63
C MET A 98 -4.09 -11.47 11.15
N VAL A 99 -4.22 -10.45 10.31
CA VAL A 99 -3.91 -10.57 8.87
C VAL A 99 -2.43 -10.94 8.65
N PRO A 100 -1.43 -10.26 9.24
CA PRO A 100 -0.05 -10.69 9.12
C PRO A 100 0.21 -12.07 9.72
N LEU A 101 -0.39 -12.40 10.87
CA LEU A 101 -0.24 -13.71 11.50
C LEU A 101 -0.70 -14.85 10.59
N ILE A 102 -1.89 -14.73 9.99
CA ILE A 102 -2.42 -15.74 9.06
C ILE A 102 -1.48 -15.91 7.87
N ASN A 103 -0.98 -14.82 7.30
CA ASN A 103 -0.04 -14.89 6.16
C ASN A 103 1.28 -15.53 6.55
N LEU A 104 1.81 -15.23 7.73
CA LEU A 104 3.04 -15.84 8.23
C LEU A 104 2.89 -17.36 8.36
N VAL A 105 1.76 -17.83 8.93
CA VAL A 105 1.46 -19.27 9.03
C VAL A 105 1.38 -19.91 7.64
N ILE A 106 0.73 -19.26 6.67
CA ILE A 106 0.66 -19.75 5.30
C ILE A 106 2.06 -19.84 4.68
N PHE A 107 2.91 -18.82 4.86
CA PHE A 107 4.29 -18.82 4.34
C PHE A 107 5.12 -19.94 4.95
N ILE A 108 5.00 -20.18 6.26
CA ILE A 108 5.68 -21.31 6.93
C ILE A 108 5.22 -22.63 6.32
N ILE A 109 3.91 -22.88 6.19
CA ILE A 109 3.38 -24.13 5.65
C ILE A 109 3.81 -24.35 4.20
N THR A 110 3.73 -23.32 3.37
CA THR A 110 4.11 -23.41 1.94
C THR A 110 5.60 -23.63 1.75
N THR A 111 6.43 -23.09 2.64
CA THR A 111 7.89 -23.31 2.65
C THR A 111 8.21 -24.74 3.11
N LEU A 112 7.60 -25.21 4.20
CA LEU A 112 7.81 -26.57 4.73
C LEU A 112 7.31 -27.67 3.77
N THR A 113 6.25 -27.41 3.02
CA THR A 113 5.70 -28.35 2.03
C THR A 113 6.41 -28.30 0.68
N GLY A 114 7.35 -27.36 0.50
CA GLY A 114 8.09 -27.17 -0.75
C GLY A 114 7.25 -26.64 -1.92
N ILE A 115 6.00 -26.21 -1.68
CA ILE A 115 5.13 -25.62 -2.71
C ILE A 115 5.70 -24.27 -3.16
N LEU A 116 6.10 -23.45 -2.18
CA LEU A 116 6.65 -22.12 -2.42
C LEU A 116 7.63 -21.76 -1.30
N ILE A 117 8.90 -21.65 -1.66
CA ILE A 117 10.00 -21.35 -0.73
C ILE A 117 10.23 -19.85 -0.75
N PHE A 118 10.16 -19.21 0.41
CA PHE A 118 10.40 -17.79 0.57
C PHE A 118 11.72 -17.56 1.28
N ASP A 119 12.45 -16.52 0.88
CA ASP A 119 13.58 -16.03 1.66
C ASP A 119 13.10 -15.14 2.81
N MET A 120 13.92 -15.07 3.86
CA MET A 120 13.59 -14.30 5.06
C MET A 120 13.33 -12.81 4.78
N ASN A 121 14.00 -12.23 3.77
CA ASN A 121 13.78 -10.83 3.41
C ASN A 121 12.40 -10.63 2.78
N ALA A 122 11.96 -11.49 1.84
CA ALA A 122 10.63 -11.37 1.27
C ALA A 122 9.53 -11.58 2.33
N VAL A 123 9.68 -12.59 3.21
CA VAL A 123 8.74 -12.80 4.33
C VAL A 123 8.65 -11.54 5.19
N THR A 124 9.80 -10.97 5.56
CA THR A 124 9.85 -9.77 6.40
C THR A 124 9.15 -8.60 5.72
N THR A 125 9.45 -8.32 4.45
CA THR A 125 8.82 -7.24 3.70
C THR A 125 7.31 -7.43 3.57
N MET A 126 6.86 -8.64 3.21
CA MET A 126 5.43 -8.93 3.05
C MET A 126 4.66 -8.78 4.36
N ILE A 127 5.17 -9.35 5.47
CA ILE A 127 4.50 -9.28 6.77
C ILE A 127 4.42 -7.83 7.28
N VAL A 128 5.49 -7.05 7.13
CA VAL A 128 5.48 -5.63 7.50
C VAL A 128 4.49 -4.84 6.64
N MET A 129 4.44 -5.08 5.33
CA MET A 129 3.45 -4.46 4.44
C MET A 129 2.02 -4.82 4.83
N MET A 130 1.77 -6.06 5.26
CA MET A 130 0.44 -6.48 5.71
C MET A 130 0.03 -5.88 7.05
N ALA A 131 1.00 -5.57 7.91
CA ALA A 131 0.80 -4.92 9.21
C ALA A 131 0.56 -3.40 9.09
N THR A 132 0.66 -2.83 7.88
CA THR A 132 0.34 -1.42 7.65
C THR A 132 -1.12 -1.11 8.00
N PRO A 133 -1.43 0.13 8.42
CA PRO A 133 -2.77 0.54 8.82
C PRO A 133 -3.76 0.54 7.64
N SER A 134 -5.01 0.95 7.89
CA SER A 134 -6.06 1.02 6.87
C SER A 134 -5.60 1.74 5.60
N ALA A 135 -5.94 1.18 4.44
CA ALA A 135 -5.62 1.78 3.16
C ALA A 135 -6.33 3.13 3.01
N THR A 136 -5.55 4.22 2.93
CA THR A 136 -6.06 5.59 2.84
C THR A 136 -7.00 5.79 1.64
N VAL A 137 -6.77 5.09 0.53
CA VAL A 137 -7.66 5.13 -0.64
C VAL A 137 -9.06 4.60 -0.29
N ALA A 138 -9.18 3.48 0.42
CA ALA A 138 -10.49 2.93 0.80
C ALA A 138 -11.27 3.88 1.71
N VAL A 139 -10.56 4.56 2.62
CA VAL A 139 -11.15 5.57 3.52
C VAL A 139 -11.59 6.80 2.73
N ALA A 140 -10.77 7.28 1.78
CA ALA A 140 -11.15 8.36 0.88
C ALA A 140 -12.39 8.00 0.04
N TYR A 141 -12.54 6.75 -0.39
CA TYR A 141 -13.77 6.28 -1.06
C TYR A 141 -14.97 6.31 -0.11
N ALA A 142 -14.81 5.81 1.12
CA ALA A 142 -15.86 5.84 2.13
C ALA A 142 -16.34 7.28 2.41
N ILE A 143 -15.42 8.24 2.48
CA ILE A 143 -15.73 9.67 2.63
C ILE A 143 -16.43 10.22 1.38
N ASN A 144 -15.85 10.03 0.18
CA ASN A 144 -16.39 10.58 -1.07
C ASN A 144 -17.80 10.07 -1.42
N PHE A 145 -18.13 8.84 -1.02
CA PHE A 145 -19.43 8.22 -1.27
C PHE A 145 -20.37 8.23 -0.06
N ASP A 146 -19.97 8.90 1.03
CA ASP A 146 -20.70 8.95 2.30
C ASP A 146 -21.16 7.56 2.79
N LYS A 147 -20.22 6.60 2.79
CA LYS A 147 -20.43 5.22 3.23
C LYS A 147 -19.61 4.96 4.48
N GLU A 148 -20.24 5.15 5.64
CA GLU A 148 -19.59 4.92 6.94
C GLU A 148 -18.29 5.74 7.07
N ALA A 149 -18.30 6.98 6.58
CA ALA A 149 -17.13 7.86 6.51
C ALA A 149 -16.46 8.07 7.88
N VAL A 150 -17.27 8.19 8.93
CA VAL A 150 -16.82 8.31 10.32
C VAL A 150 -16.15 7.03 10.80
N LEU A 151 -16.77 5.86 10.59
CA LEU A 151 -16.20 4.57 10.99
C LEU A 151 -14.89 4.29 10.25
N ALA A 152 -14.85 4.56 8.94
CA ALA A 152 -13.66 4.39 8.10
C ALA A 152 -12.52 5.33 8.54
N SER A 153 -12.84 6.59 8.85
CA SER A 153 -11.88 7.57 9.36
C SER A 153 -11.33 7.17 10.72
N ASN A 154 -12.21 6.73 11.64
CA ASN A 154 -11.81 6.19 12.94
C ASN A 154 -10.89 4.97 12.77
N ALA A 155 -11.24 4.05 11.86
CA ALA A 155 -10.42 2.86 11.59
C ALA A 155 -9.04 3.23 11.06
N SER A 156 -8.97 4.22 10.17
CA SER A 156 -7.70 4.75 9.67
C SER A 156 -6.84 5.33 10.78
N LEU A 157 -7.41 6.21 11.62
CA LEU A 157 -6.66 6.86 12.69
C LEU A 157 -6.17 5.84 13.73
N LEU A 158 -7.08 4.98 14.19
CA LEU A 158 -6.78 4.05 15.28
C LEU A 158 -5.81 2.97 14.85
N SER A 159 -5.97 2.41 13.65
CA SER A 159 -5.00 1.46 13.09
C SER A 159 -3.64 2.11 12.88
N THR A 160 -3.56 3.40 12.54
CA THR A 160 -2.29 4.13 12.40
C THR A 160 -1.59 4.23 13.76
N ILE A 161 -2.31 4.59 14.82
CA ILE A 161 -1.75 4.65 16.18
C ILE A 161 -1.29 3.27 16.64
N VAL A 162 -2.11 2.23 16.42
CA VAL A 162 -1.77 0.84 16.76
C VAL A 162 -0.54 0.37 15.99
N ALA A 163 -0.44 0.68 14.69
CA ALA A 163 0.66 0.27 13.83
C ALA A 163 2.03 0.79 14.31
N VAL A 164 2.08 1.95 14.98
CA VAL A 164 3.32 2.49 15.59
C VAL A 164 3.99 1.48 16.53
N PHE A 165 3.19 0.69 17.26
CA PHE A 165 3.71 -0.31 18.19
C PHE A 165 3.74 -1.72 17.59
N ILE A 166 2.75 -2.04 16.75
CA ILE A 166 2.61 -3.38 16.16
C ILE A 166 3.69 -3.66 15.10
N ILE A 167 4.06 -2.70 14.26
CA ILE A 167 5.09 -2.92 13.23
C ILE A 167 6.46 -3.25 13.87
N PRO A 168 6.98 -2.49 14.85
CA PRO A 168 8.19 -2.88 15.57
C PRO A 168 8.09 -4.25 16.24
N SER A 169 6.92 -4.58 16.81
CA SER A 169 6.69 -5.89 17.42
C SER A 169 6.82 -7.02 16.39
N TRP A 170 6.26 -6.86 15.20
CA TRP A 170 6.43 -7.80 14.09
C TRP A 170 7.88 -7.95 13.68
N LEU A 171 8.65 -6.87 13.60
CA LEU A 171 10.08 -6.94 13.26
C LEU A 171 10.87 -7.79 14.27
N VAL A 172 10.56 -7.67 15.57
CA VAL A 172 11.18 -8.51 16.60
C VAL A 172 10.81 -9.98 16.42
N ILE A 173 9.52 -10.28 16.20
CA ILE A 173 9.02 -11.65 15.97
C ILE A 173 9.70 -12.26 14.74
N LEU A 174 9.76 -11.52 13.64
CA LEU A 174 10.39 -11.97 12.40
C LEU A 174 11.88 -12.22 12.63
N LYS A 175 12.61 -11.33 13.31
CA LYS A 175 14.01 -11.57 13.63
C LYS A 175 14.24 -12.88 14.39
N ILE A 176 13.37 -13.22 15.35
CA ILE A 176 13.43 -14.49 16.08
C ILE A 176 13.19 -15.66 15.13
N ILE A 177 12.20 -15.58 14.24
CA ILE A 177 11.90 -16.62 13.25
C ILE A 177 13.07 -16.81 12.28
N GLY A 178 13.73 -15.74 11.86
CA GLY A 178 14.90 -15.83 10.98
C GLY A 178 16.05 -16.61 11.61
N ASN A 179 16.20 -16.55 12.94
CA ASN A 179 17.20 -17.35 13.65
C ASN A 179 16.84 -18.84 13.74
N LEU A 180 15.58 -19.22 13.47
CA LEU A 180 15.15 -20.63 13.47
C LEU A 180 15.47 -21.35 12.15
N GLY A 181 15.88 -20.63 11.10
CA GLY A 181 16.25 -21.21 9.81
C GLY A 181 15.08 -21.88 9.06
N ILE A 182 13.85 -21.44 9.31
CA ILE A 182 12.64 -21.94 8.63
C ILE A 182 12.54 -21.41 7.19
N PHE A 183 13.08 -20.21 6.96
CA PHE A 183 13.11 -19.47 5.69
C PHE A 183 14.55 -19.11 5.31
#